data_AF-A0A959PSB0-F1
#
_entry.id   AF-A0A959PSB0-F1
#
_cell.length_a   1.000
_cell.length_b   1.000
_cell.length_c   1.000
_cell.angle_alpha   90.00
_cell.angle_beta   90.00
_cell.angle_gamma   90.00
#
_symmetry.space_group_name_H-M   'P 1'
#
loop_
_entity.id
_entity.type
_entity.pdbx_description
1 polymer ?
#
loop_
_entity_poly.entity_id
_entity_poly.type
_entity_poly.pdbx_seq_one_letter_code
_entity_poly.pdbx_strand_id
1 'polypeptide(L)'
;EASALMQVNAADFKISHFETDEIGMSHVRMQQYYHNIPIYGAEVVTHGLANDFDFLNGNYYTTSQWNVSSVPTVNEAKALDIVEADLGESLRYDKDMTPIFSNTQPKTEMVIFPYQGSVYLAYHVYQYKNMVERWEYFIDAHDGTLIHKRMSICKLHHHFGNAGHDAESNISAPLDGKTTANAKDLFDINRTINTYQVGSTYYMIDATRDMFSSTAAQLPNDPSGVIWTIDAMNTTPTKSSFKYDHVKSSSNTWSDKASVSAQYNGGIAYNYYKTVHNRKSINGTGGNIISIINVSDDDGSSMGNAFWNGQAMFYGNGDAAFLSLARALDVAGHEMSHGVIENTANLDYEGESGALNESFADVFGALIDRDDWKIGEDVVRTSVFPSGALRDLQNPHNGAATNNFDAGWQPKHFNERYTGTADNGGVHLNSGIPNHAFYLFANVVGKDKAEKVYYRALSQYLTKSSKFVDARIAIIKATTDLYSTTEINAAKAAFDQVGILGDSGGNYETDVNTNPGQDYVLVTGENSSGLYIYDNAGKELVKISNKTIFSKPSVTDDGTVIIYVASDHKIYYQTIDWSTEVVSGEKLLDDQ
;
A
#
# COMPACT_ATOMS: atom_id res chain seq x y z
N GLU A 1 14.69 10.18 -21.12
CA GLU A 1 13.25 10.38 -21.40
C GLU A 1 12.48 10.76 -20.15
N ALA A 2 12.45 9.93 -19.09
CA ALA A 2 11.88 10.31 -17.78
C ALA A 2 12.25 11.73 -17.30
N SER A 3 13.53 12.11 -17.45
CA SER A 3 14.08 13.44 -17.12
C SER A 3 13.56 14.62 -17.95
N ALA A 4 12.73 14.40 -18.97
CA ALA A 4 12.02 15.45 -19.72
C ALA A 4 10.57 15.60 -19.26
N LEU A 5 10.07 14.68 -18.42
CA LEU A 5 8.76 14.71 -17.75
C LEU A 5 8.87 15.16 -16.28
N MET A 6 10.09 15.36 -15.78
CA MET A 6 10.41 15.70 -14.40
C MET A 6 11.20 17.00 -14.34
N GLN A 7 10.84 17.94 -13.46
CA GLN A 7 11.61 19.19 -13.24
C GLN A 7 12.84 18.99 -12.32
N VAL A 8 13.49 17.83 -12.40
CA VAL A 8 14.58 17.41 -11.49
C VAL A 8 15.66 16.63 -12.22
N ASN A 9 16.84 16.55 -11.60
CA ASN A 9 18.01 15.91 -12.18
C ASN A 9 17.80 14.40 -12.39
N ALA A 10 18.09 13.91 -13.60
CA ALA A 10 18.01 12.50 -13.94
C ALA A 10 18.87 11.61 -13.04
N ALA A 11 20.05 12.11 -12.63
CA ALA A 11 21.00 11.37 -11.81
C ALA A 11 20.55 11.18 -10.35
N ASP A 12 19.51 11.91 -9.91
CA ASP A 12 18.91 11.74 -8.59
C ASP A 12 18.06 10.45 -8.52
N PHE A 13 17.70 9.82 -9.65
CA PHE A 13 16.83 8.64 -9.68
C PHE A 13 17.59 7.33 -9.92
N LYS A 14 17.15 6.26 -9.25
CA LYS A 14 17.62 4.89 -9.51
C LYS A 14 16.43 3.95 -9.67
N ILE A 15 16.47 3.11 -10.71
CA ILE A 15 15.44 2.09 -10.96
C ILE A 15 15.43 1.11 -9.79
N SER A 16 14.29 1.01 -9.09
CA SER A 16 14.03 0.05 -8.02
C SER A 16 13.30 -1.19 -8.53
N HIS A 17 12.48 -1.06 -9.57
CA HIS A 17 11.78 -2.17 -10.21
C HIS A 17 11.57 -1.95 -11.72
N PHE A 18 11.58 -3.05 -12.47
CA PHE A 18 11.21 -3.09 -13.89
C PHE A 18 10.37 -4.35 -14.13
N GLU A 19 9.17 -4.20 -14.68
CA GLU A 19 8.39 -5.32 -15.22
C GLU A 19 7.72 -4.98 -16.55
N THR A 20 7.29 -6.02 -17.26
CA THR A 20 6.44 -5.91 -18.46
C THR A 20 5.20 -6.77 -18.24
N ASP A 21 4.03 -6.19 -18.42
CA ASP A 21 2.76 -6.79 -17.99
C ASP A 21 2.10 -7.68 -19.06
N GLU A 22 0.91 -8.20 -18.74
CA GLU A 22 0.12 -9.09 -19.62
C GLU A 22 -0.41 -8.40 -20.90
N ILE A 23 -0.36 -7.06 -21.01
CA ILE A 23 -0.67 -6.32 -22.25
C ILE A 23 0.59 -5.81 -22.99
N GLY A 24 1.78 -6.11 -22.47
CA GLY A 24 3.07 -5.72 -23.05
C GLY A 24 3.54 -4.31 -22.67
N MET A 25 2.86 -3.63 -21.74
CA MET A 25 3.30 -2.35 -21.20
C MET A 25 4.48 -2.57 -20.25
N SER A 26 5.50 -1.73 -20.35
CA SER A 26 6.66 -1.72 -19.45
C SER A 26 6.45 -0.70 -18.33
N HIS A 27 6.73 -1.10 -17.11
CA HIS A 27 6.54 -0.35 -15.88
C HIS A 27 7.90 -0.21 -15.19
N VAL A 28 8.40 1.02 -15.05
CA VAL A 28 9.73 1.30 -14.46
C VAL A 28 9.55 2.14 -13.21
N ARG A 29 9.67 1.53 -12.03
CA ARG A 29 9.64 2.23 -10.74
C ARG A 29 11.04 2.73 -10.41
N MET A 30 11.13 3.99 -10.00
CA MET A 30 12.36 4.69 -9.67
C MET A 30 12.20 5.39 -8.32
N GLN A 31 13.20 5.22 -7.46
CA GLN A 31 13.34 5.91 -6.19
C GLN A 31 14.23 7.15 -6.39
N GLN A 32 13.83 8.32 -5.88
CA GLN A 32 14.67 9.52 -5.86
C GLN A 32 15.66 9.49 -4.69
N TYR A 33 16.84 10.08 -4.89
CA TYR A 33 17.94 10.18 -3.94
C TYR A 33 18.47 11.61 -3.90
N TYR A 34 18.91 12.06 -2.74
CA TYR A 34 19.66 13.29 -2.55
C TYR A 34 21.01 12.94 -1.91
N HIS A 35 22.12 13.32 -2.56
CA HIS A 35 23.48 12.93 -2.17
C HIS A 35 23.66 11.40 -1.92
N ASN A 36 23.07 10.57 -2.78
CA ASN A 36 22.99 9.09 -2.65
C ASN A 36 22.16 8.53 -1.49
N ILE A 37 21.43 9.34 -0.74
CA ILE A 37 20.50 8.91 0.31
C ILE A 37 19.06 8.95 -0.24
N PRO A 38 18.26 7.87 -0.14
CA PRO A 38 16.91 7.84 -0.69
C PRO A 38 16.00 8.87 -0.02
N ILE A 39 15.16 9.55 -0.80
CA ILE A 39 14.18 10.51 -0.30
C ILE A 39 12.89 9.75 0.02
N TYR A 40 12.47 9.79 1.28
CA TYR A 40 11.30 9.07 1.76
C TYR A 40 10.02 9.53 1.04
N GLY A 41 9.23 8.57 0.54
CA GLY A 41 8.00 8.85 -0.20
C GLY A 41 8.21 9.51 -1.57
N ALA A 42 9.44 9.53 -2.10
CA ALA A 42 9.78 10.05 -3.42
C ALA A 42 9.97 8.91 -4.44
N GLU A 43 8.90 8.15 -4.69
CA GLU A 43 8.85 7.14 -5.74
C GLU A 43 8.06 7.64 -6.95
N VAL A 44 8.59 7.38 -8.14
CA VAL A 44 7.94 7.65 -9.42
C VAL A 44 7.93 6.40 -10.30
N VAL A 45 6.91 6.26 -11.13
CA VAL A 45 6.78 5.15 -12.09
C VAL A 45 6.56 5.72 -13.49
N THR A 46 7.38 5.30 -14.47
CA THR A 46 7.13 5.57 -15.89
C THR A 46 6.55 4.36 -16.58
N HIS A 47 5.55 4.60 -17.44
CA HIS A 47 4.78 3.60 -18.15
C HIS A 47 4.92 3.80 -19.66
N GLY A 48 5.06 2.71 -20.42
CA GLY A 48 5.31 2.81 -21.86
C GLY A 48 5.17 1.52 -22.64
N LEU A 49 5.02 1.63 -23.97
CA LEU A 49 4.90 0.51 -24.90
C LEU A 49 6.04 0.56 -25.92
N ALA A 50 6.73 -0.55 -26.14
CA ALA A 50 7.79 -0.70 -27.16
C ALA A 50 8.91 0.38 -27.10
N ASN A 51 9.25 0.84 -25.89
CA ASN A 51 10.17 1.94 -25.54
C ASN A 51 9.64 3.37 -25.74
N ASP A 52 8.35 3.57 -26.02
CA ASP A 52 7.70 4.89 -25.97
C ASP A 52 7.02 5.07 -24.59
N PHE A 53 7.55 5.97 -23.75
CA PHE A 53 7.10 6.20 -22.37
C PHE A 53 6.20 7.43 -22.28
N ASP A 54 4.89 7.22 -22.29
CA ASP A 54 3.85 8.26 -22.43
C ASP A 54 3.37 8.86 -21.11
N PHE A 55 3.62 8.19 -19.98
CA PHE A 55 2.99 8.51 -18.70
C PHE A 55 3.94 8.34 -17.51
N LEU A 56 3.82 9.28 -16.57
CA LEU A 56 4.59 9.39 -15.35
C LEU A 56 3.64 9.69 -14.19
N ASN A 57 3.79 8.97 -13.08
CA ASN A 57 3.02 9.15 -11.84
C ASN A 57 3.87 8.81 -10.62
N GLY A 58 3.36 9.14 -9.43
CA GLY A 58 4.11 9.10 -8.17
C GLY A 58 4.52 10.50 -7.72
N ASN A 59 5.48 10.58 -6.80
CA ASN A 59 5.86 11.79 -6.09
C ASN A 59 7.39 11.99 -6.15
N TYR A 60 7.84 13.23 -6.28
CA TYR A 60 9.25 13.62 -6.26
C TYR A 60 9.39 15.05 -5.74
N TYR A 61 10.62 15.44 -5.37
CA TYR A 61 10.90 16.74 -4.77
C TYR A 61 11.97 17.52 -5.52
N THR A 62 11.82 18.85 -5.61
CA THR A 62 12.86 19.74 -6.14
C THR A 62 13.99 19.92 -5.11
N THR A 63 15.10 19.20 -5.34
CA THR A 63 16.24 19.11 -4.41
C THR A 63 17.17 20.33 -4.41
N SER A 64 17.03 21.24 -5.39
CA SER A 64 17.99 22.33 -5.67
C SER A 64 18.08 23.40 -4.57
N GLN A 65 17.04 23.57 -3.75
CA GLN A 65 17.02 24.51 -2.62
C GLN A 65 17.35 23.83 -1.28
N TRP A 66 17.55 22.51 -1.25
CA TRP A 66 17.75 21.77 -0.01
C TRP A 66 19.19 21.94 0.49
N ASN A 67 19.33 22.37 1.74
CA ASN A 67 20.59 22.55 2.45
C ASN A 67 20.68 21.59 3.66
N VAL A 68 20.46 20.29 3.40
CA VAL A 68 20.51 19.24 4.42
C VAL A 68 21.88 18.55 4.34
N SER A 69 22.59 18.48 5.47
CA SER A 69 23.80 17.67 5.56
C SER A 69 23.44 16.19 5.34
N SER A 70 24.12 15.53 4.40
CA SER A 70 24.05 14.09 4.20
C SER A 70 25.02 13.31 5.11
N VAL A 71 25.74 14.01 6.00
CA VAL A 71 26.63 13.41 7.00
C VAL A 71 25.93 13.38 8.36
N PRO A 72 25.62 12.20 8.90
CA PRO A 72 24.99 12.07 10.21
C PRO A 72 25.97 12.39 11.35
N THR A 73 25.47 13.00 12.43
CA THR A 73 26.23 13.21 13.69
C THR A 73 25.68 12.43 14.88
N VAL A 74 24.47 11.87 14.76
CA VAL A 74 23.97 10.72 15.53
C VAL A 74 24.26 9.45 14.75
N ASN A 75 24.64 8.36 15.43
CA ASN A 75 24.83 7.07 14.78
C ASN A 75 23.59 6.17 14.93
N GLU A 76 23.52 5.15 14.09
CA GLU A 76 22.38 4.22 14.01
C GLU A 76 22.07 3.55 15.35
N ALA A 77 23.11 3.17 16.10
CA ALA A 77 22.96 2.60 17.44
C ALA A 77 22.24 3.57 18.41
N LYS A 78 22.61 4.86 18.44
CA LYS A 78 21.92 5.86 19.25
C LYS A 78 20.49 6.11 18.75
N ALA A 79 20.23 6.04 17.45
CA ALA A 79 18.86 6.14 16.92
C ALA A 79 18.00 4.94 17.37
N LEU A 80 18.56 3.73 17.39
CA LEU A 80 17.92 2.54 17.96
C LEU A 80 17.75 2.65 19.48
N ASP A 81 18.73 3.16 20.24
CA ASP A 81 18.60 3.44 21.68
C ASP A 81 17.40 4.38 21.96
N ILE A 82 17.17 5.38 21.10
CA ILE A 82 16.04 6.32 21.19
C ILE A 82 14.70 5.60 20.91
N VAL A 83 14.65 4.74 19.89
CA VAL A 83 13.45 3.96 19.55
C VAL A 83 13.12 2.92 20.64
N GLU A 84 14.11 2.21 21.18
CA GLU A 84 13.93 1.29 22.31
C GLU A 84 13.49 2.05 23.58
N ALA A 85 14.04 3.24 23.85
CA ALA A 85 13.66 4.06 25.00
C ALA A 85 12.23 4.63 24.93
N ASP A 86 11.73 4.94 23.74
CA ASP A 86 10.35 5.41 23.53
C ASP A 86 9.33 4.25 23.52
N LEU A 87 9.69 3.08 22.99
CA LEU A 87 8.85 1.88 22.97
C LEU A 87 8.76 1.16 24.33
N GLY A 88 9.84 1.17 25.12
CA GLY A 88 9.97 0.41 26.36
C GLY A 88 10.35 -1.06 26.14
N GLU A 89 9.83 -1.97 26.97
CA GLU A 89 10.21 -3.39 26.93
C GLU A 89 9.69 -4.10 25.66
N SER A 90 10.55 -4.24 24.65
CA SER A 90 10.31 -5.06 23.46
C SER A 90 10.33 -6.55 23.78
N LEU A 91 9.29 -7.27 23.36
CA LEU A 91 9.13 -8.70 23.65
C LEU A 91 9.94 -9.60 22.72
N ARG A 92 10.53 -10.65 23.31
CA ARG A 92 11.28 -11.69 22.59
C ARG A 92 10.57 -13.04 22.76
N TYR A 93 10.11 -13.58 21.64
CA TYR A 93 9.39 -14.86 21.55
C TYR A 93 10.36 -16.05 21.51
N ASP A 94 9.86 -17.26 21.74
CA ASP A 94 10.70 -18.46 21.75
C ASP A 94 11.16 -18.89 20.34
N LYS A 95 12.16 -19.77 20.29
CA LYS A 95 12.86 -20.19 19.07
C LYS A 95 11.95 -20.80 18.02
N ASP A 96 10.89 -21.48 18.45
CA ASP A 96 9.95 -22.14 17.54
C ASP A 96 9.10 -21.14 16.73
N MET A 97 9.01 -19.87 17.17
CA MET A 97 8.42 -18.75 16.40
C MET A 97 9.44 -17.97 15.57
N THR A 98 10.74 -18.16 15.83
CA THR A 98 11.80 -17.40 15.13
C THR A 98 11.79 -17.57 13.59
N PRO A 99 11.37 -18.70 12.98
CA PRO A 99 11.20 -18.78 11.52
C PRO A 99 10.13 -17.81 11.00
N ILE A 100 8.92 -17.86 11.59
CA ILE A 100 7.76 -17.05 11.18
C ILE A 100 8.05 -15.56 11.39
N PHE A 101 8.62 -15.21 12.53
CA PHE A 101 8.88 -13.83 12.97
C PHE A 101 10.34 -13.40 12.75
N SER A 102 11.06 -14.07 11.85
CA SER A 102 12.48 -13.80 11.53
C SER A 102 12.75 -12.36 11.10
N ASN A 103 11.77 -11.71 10.47
CA ASN A 103 11.83 -10.32 10.01
C ASN A 103 11.38 -9.28 11.06
N THR A 104 11.19 -9.66 12.33
CA THR A 104 10.81 -8.71 13.41
C THR A 104 11.98 -7.96 14.06
N GLN A 105 13.20 -8.14 13.55
CA GLN A 105 14.35 -7.31 13.93
C GLN A 105 14.12 -5.83 13.50
N PRO A 106 14.74 -4.85 14.18
CA PRO A 106 14.77 -3.47 13.71
C PRO A 106 15.25 -3.42 12.25
N LYS A 107 14.42 -2.92 11.35
CA LYS A 107 14.84 -2.56 9.99
C LYS A 107 15.07 -1.05 9.93
N THR A 108 16.32 -0.67 10.10
CA THR A 108 16.77 0.72 9.92
C THR A 108 17.19 0.97 8.47
N GLU A 109 16.83 2.13 7.94
CA GLU A 109 17.37 2.70 6.71
C GLU A 109 17.58 4.20 6.87
N MET A 110 18.61 4.75 6.22
CA MET A 110 18.87 6.19 6.22
C MET A 110 18.13 6.84 5.06
N VAL A 111 17.32 7.86 5.36
CA VAL A 111 16.49 8.57 4.38
C VAL A 111 16.65 10.07 4.51
N ILE A 112 16.33 10.80 3.45
CA ILE A 112 15.92 12.21 3.57
C ILE A 112 14.42 12.23 3.76
N PHE A 113 13.93 12.91 4.80
CA PHE A 113 12.52 12.91 5.20
C PHE A 113 11.95 14.34 5.11
N PRO A 114 11.20 14.67 4.05
CA PRO A 114 10.40 15.90 3.98
C PRO A 114 9.16 15.75 4.87
N TYR A 115 9.03 16.59 5.91
CA TYR A 115 7.96 16.51 6.88
C TYR A 115 7.56 17.91 7.38
N GLN A 116 6.25 18.21 7.33
CA GLN A 116 5.64 19.49 7.73
C GLN A 116 6.37 20.75 7.19
N GLY A 117 6.80 20.70 5.91
CA GLY A 117 7.49 21.82 5.25
C GLY A 117 8.97 22.00 5.64
N SER A 118 9.53 21.09 6.43
CA SER A 118 10.96 20.98 6.73
C SER A 118 11.54 19.71 6.10
N VAL A 119 12.86 19.63 5.95
CA VAL A 119 13.54 18.47 5.38
C VAL A 119 14.66 18.03 6.31
N TYR A 120 14.67 16.75 6.67
CA TYR A 120 15.59 16.17 7.65
C TYR A 120 16.43 15.06 7.02
N LEU A 121 17.65 14.85 7.51
CA LEU A 121 18.33 13.56 7.37
C LEU A 121 17.84 12.69 8.54
N ALA A 122 17.23 11.55 8.25
CA ALA A 122 16.58 10.73 9.27
C ALA A 122 17.02 9.27 9.20
N TYR A 123 17.11 8.65 10.38
CA TYR A 123 16.99 7.21 10.53
C TYR A 123 15.51 6.85 10.50
N HIS A 124 15.09 6.17 9.43
CA HIS A 124 13.78 5.54 9.31
C HIS A 124 13.88 4.13 9.87
N VAL A 125 13.11 3.82 10.91
CA VAL A 125 13.19 2.55 11.66
C VAL A 125 11.81 1.91 11.73
N TYR A 126 11.67 0.72 11.14
CA TYR A 126 10.58 -0.18 11.49
C TYR A 126 10.99 -1.00 12.71
N GLN A 127 10.20 -0.94 13.79
CA GLN A 127 10.42 -1.73 14.99
C GLN A 127 9.13 -2.38 15.47
N TYR A 128 9.22 -3.65 15.84
CA TYR A 128 8.16 -4.38 16.52
C TYR A 128 8.41 -4.33 18.03
N LYS A 129 7.50 -3.70 18.78
CA LYS A 129 7.51 -3.79 20.26
C LYS A 129 7.04 -5.16 20.73
N ASN A 130 6.14 -5.76 19.95
CA ASN A 130 5.58 -7.08 20.10
C ASN A 130 4.95 -7.50 18.75
N MET A 131 4.30 -8.66 18.71
CA MET A 131 3.72 -9.24 17.49
C MET A 131 2.59 -8.45 16.82
N VAL A 132 2.12 -7.33 17.39
CA VAL A 132 1.05 -6.50 16.77
C VAL A 132 1.44 -5.01 16.70
N GLU A 133 2.16 -4.51 17.69
CA GLU A 133 2.69 -3.15 17.71
C GLU A 133 3.91 -3.05 16.79
N ARG A 134 3.65 -3.06 15.48
CA ARG A 134 4.56 -2.59 14.44
C ARG A 134 4.53 -1.06 14.42
N TRP A 135 5.68 -0.45 14.66
CA TRP A 135 5.86 1.00 14.64
C TRP A 135 6.86 1.40 13.55
N GLU A 136 6.69 2.61 13.03
CA GLU A 136 7.51 3.27 12.01
C GLU A 136 7.96 4.62 12.58
N TYR A 137 9.27 4.77 12.79
CA TYR A 137 9.91 5.91 13.44
C TYR A 137 10.80 6.69 12.48
N PHE A 138 10.85 8.01 12.67
CA PHE A 138 11.78 8.92 11.98
C PHE A 138 12.57 9.72 13.02
N ILE A 139 13.84 9.36 13.20
CA ILE A 139 14.76 10.01 14.16
C ILE A 139 15.75 10.89 13.39
N ASP A 140 15.88 12.16 13.75
CA ASP A 140 16.86 13.07 13.16
C ASP A 140 18.30 12.57 13.36
N ALA A 141 19.04 12.45 12.26
CA ALA A 141 20.39 11.89 12.25
C ALA A 141 21.49 12.91 12.61
N HIS A 142 21.14 14.17 12.89
CA HIS A 142 22.06 15.19 13.36
C HIS A 142 22.03 15.35 14.88
N ASP A 143 20.85 15.49 15.49
CA ASP A 143 20.70 15.68 16.95
C ASP A 143 20.06 14.49 17.71
N GLY A 144 19.22 13.69 17.05
CA GLY A 144 18.50 12.56 17.63
C GLY A 144 17.07 12.89 18.08
N THR A 145 16.49 13.98 17.60
CA THR A 145 15.08 14.32 17.84
C THR A 145 14.16 13.32 17.16
N LEU A 146 13.13 12.87 17.86
CA LEU A 146 12.01 12.15 17.26
C LEU A 146 11.20 13.11 16.38
N ILE A 147 11.30 12.98 15.06
CA ILE A 147 10.59 13.84 14.09
C ILE A 147 9.13 13.41 13.96
N HIS A 148 8.91 12.11 13.78
CA HIS A 148 7.59 11.49 13.63
C HIS A 148 7.62 10.03 14.09
N LYS A 149 6.49 9.53 14.61
CA LYS A 149 6.24 8.10 14.78
C LYS A 149 4.78 7.78 14.52
N ARG A 150 4.54 6.59 13.99
CA ARG A 150 3.18 6.04 13.79
C ARG A 150 3.19 4.53 13.94
N MET A 151 2.01 3.98 14.22
CA MET A 151 1.77 2.55 14.31
C MET A 151 1.17 2.09 12.97
N SER A 152 1.79 1.07 12.37
CA SER A 152 1.51 0.64 10.99
C SER A 152 0.55 -0.55 10.93
N ILE A 153 -0.48 -0.56 11.79
CA ILE A 153 -1.54 -1.58 11.81
C ILE A 153 -2.93 -0.96 12.01
N CYS A 154 -3.93 -1.59 11.41
CA CYS A 154 -5.34 -1.25 11.56
C CYS A 154 -5.81 -1.58 12.99
N LYS A 155 -6.47 -0.63 13.68
CA LYS A 155 -7.07 -0.87 15.00
C LYS A 155 -8.45 -0.22 15.12
N LEU A 156 -9.48 -1.05 15.23
CA LEU A 156 -10.78 -0.64 15.77
C LEU A 156 -10.68 -0.51 17.30
N HIS A 157 -11.43 0.43 17.90
CA HIS A 157 -11.26 0.83 19.30
C HIS A 157 -12.06 -0.04 20.32
N HIS A 158 -11.38 -1.01 20.94
CA HIS A 158 -11.58 -1.63 22.28
C HIS A 158 -12.99 -1.73 22.95
N HIS A 159 -13.54 -2.95 23.11
CA HIS A 159 -14.36 -3.41 24.26
C HIS A 159 -14.00 -4.87 24.69
N PHE A 160 -14.62 -5.41 25.78
CA PHE A 160 -14.14 -6.60 26.54
C PHE A 160 -15.08 -7.86 26.46
N GLY A 161 -14.82 -9.09 26.97
CA GLY A 161 -14.08 -9.64 28.15
C GLY A 161 -13.66 -11.14 28.03
N ASN A 162 -13.00 -11.74 29.06
CA ASN A 162 -12.46 -13.14 29.18
C ASN A 162 -13.52 -14.28 28.95
N ALA A 163 -13.26 -15.60 28.80
CA ALA A 163 -12.16 -16.58 28.47
C ALA A 163 -12.77 -18.04 28.56
N GLY A 164 -12.19 -19.24 28.29
CA GLY A 164 -10.90 -19.80 27.82
C GLY A 164 -10.83 -21.36 28.03
N HIS A 165 -9.70 -22.04 27.72
CA HIS A 165 -9.22 -23.43 28.09
C HIS A 165 -9.65 -24.76 27.35
N ASP A 166 -8.63 -25.46 26.80
CA ASP A 166 -8.16 -26.89 26.97
C ASP A 166 -9.05 -28.12 26.52
N ALA A 167 -8.58 -29.30 26.05
CA ALA A 167 -7.24 -29.89 25.70
C ALA A 167 -7.32 -31.20 24.81
N GLU A 168 -6.19 -31.90 24.56
CA GLU A 168 -5.89 -32.92 23.52
C GLU A 168 -6.28 -34.43 23.74
N SER A 169 -6.11 -35.29 22.71
CA SER A 169 -5.51 -36.66 22.80
C SER A 169 -5.04 -37.21 21.42
N ASN A 170 -4.29 -38.34 21.36
CA ASN A 170 -3.48 -38.81 20.20
C ASN A 170 -3.90 -40.16 19.56
N ILE A 171 -3.67 -40.37 18.24
CA ILE A 171 -3.79 -41.68 17.53
C ILE A 171 -2.74 -41.85 16.39
N SER A 172 -2.01 -42.98 16.41
CA SER A 172 -1.05 -43.53 15.42
C SER A 172 -1.07 -43.03 13.95
N ALA A 173 0.13 -42.82 13.38
CA ALA A 173 0.41 -42.27 12.05
C ALA A 173 0.12 -43.17 10.82
N PRO A 174 -0.72 -42.68 9.88
CA PRO A 174 -0.50 -42.84 8.43
C PRO A 174 0.71 -42.04 7.88
N LEU A 175 0.90 -42.09 6.55
CA LEU A 175 1.93 -41.31 5.84
C LEU A 175 1.61 -39.81 5.86
N ASP A 176 2.63 -38.98 6.06
CA ASP A 176 2.55 -37.52 6.00
C ASP A 176 2.03 -37.03 4.64
N GLY A 177 1.16 -36.02 4.63
CA GLY A 177 0.60 -35.52 3.38
C GLY A 177 -0.62 -34.62 3.48
N LYS A 178 -1.04 -34.14 2.31
CA LYS A 178 -2.21 -33.27 2.13
C LYS A 178 -3.48 -34.10 2.30
N THR A 179 -4.43 -33.59 3.06
CA THR A 179 -5.72 -34.24 3.35
C THR A 179 -6.84 -33.21 3.46
N THR A 180 -8.08 -33.66 3.62
CA THR A 180 -9.25 -32.78 3.76
C THR A 180 -10.15 -33.26 4.88
N ALA A 181 -10.89 -32.33 5.48
CA ALA A 181 -11.91 -32.60 6.48
C ALA A 181 -13.21 -31.87 6.16
N ASN A 182 -14.30 -32.37 6.73
CA ASN A 182 -15.59 -31.68 6.76
C ASN A 182 -15.86 -31.26 8.20
N ALA A 183 -16.06 -29.96 8.42
CA ALA A 183 -16.22 -29.38 9.74
C ALA A 183 -17.17 -28.18 9.71
N LYS A 184 -17.73 -27.79 10.87
CA LYS A 184 -18.64 -26.65 10.96
C LYS A 184 -17.88 -25.35 11.17
N ASP A 185 -18.27 -24.32 10.44
CA ASP A 185 -17.83 -22.94 10.63
C ASP A 185 -18.63 -22.22 11.74
N LEU A 186 -18.35 -20.93 11.94
CA LEU A 186 -19.07 -20.07 12.89
C LEU A 186 -20.55 -19.81 12.54
N PHE A 187 -21.03 -20.24 11.37
CA PHE A 187 -22.44 -20.22 10.95
C PHE A 187 -23.15 -21.57 11.17
N ASP A 188 -22.47 -22.56 11.76
CA ASP A 188 -22.91 -23.95 11.81
C ASP A 188 -23.00 -24.65 10.43
N ILE A 189 -22.47 -24.03 9.37
CA ILE A 189 -22.43 -24.56 7.99
C ILE A 189 -21.23 -25.50 7.87
N ASN A 190 -21.44 -26.68 7.29
CA ASN A 190 -20.38 -27.65 7.06
C ASN A 190 -19.52 -27.22 5.85
N ARG A 191 -18.27 -26.83 6.09
CA ARG A 191 -17.26 -26.50 5.08
C ARG A 191 -16.31 -27.68 4.86
N THR A 192 -15.86 -27.84 3.62
CA THR A 192 -14.67 -28.65 3.31
C THR A 192 -13.44 -27.78 3.55
N ILE A 193 -12.54 -28.24 4.42
CA ILE A 193 -11.25 -27.59 4.71
C ILE A 193 -10.08 -28.50 4.30
N ASN A 194 -9.01 -27.88 3.83
CA ASN A 194 -7.75 -28.54 3.51
C ASN A 194 -6.84 -28.52 4.74
N THR A 195 -6.24 -29.67 5.03
CA THR A 195 -5.41 -29.93 6.23
C THR A 195 -4.16 -30.73 5.84
N TYR A 196 -3.17 -30.78 6.72
CA TYR A 196 -1.94 -31.53 6.49
C TYR A 196 -1.68 -32.51 7.63
N GLN A 197 -1.29 -33.73 7.29
CA GLN A 197 -0.91 -34.75 8.25
C GLN A 197 0.62 -34.79 8.42
N VAL A 198 1.11 -34.73 9.66
CA VAL A 198 2.48 -35.08 10.03
C VAL A 198 2.41 -36.11 11.16
N GLY A 199 2.86 -37.33 10.89
CA GLY A 199 2.73 -38.47 11.78
C GLY A 199 1.28 -38.77 12.15
N SER A 200 1.02 -38.89 13.45
CA SER A 200 -0.31 -39.13 14.06
C SER A 200 -1.25 -37.93 14.04
N THR A 201 -0.77 -36.78 13.57
CA THR A 201 -1.37 -35.49 13.89
C THR A 201 -1.72 -34.75 12.60
N TYR A 202 -2.97 -34.31 12.53
CA TYR A 202 -3.50 -33.44 11.50
C TYR A 202 -3.38 -31.99 11.97
N TYR A 203 -3.02 -31.09 11.07
CA TYR A 203 -2.78 -29.68 11.32
C TYR A 203 -3.63 -28.84 10.36
N MET A 204 -4.06 -27.66 10.82
CA MET A 204 -4.83 -26.70 10.03
C MET A 204 -3.94 -25.94 9.03
N ILE A 205 -3.37 -26.70 8.08
CA ILE A 205 -2.40 -26.28 7.07
C ILE A 205 -2.87 -26.76 5.70
N ASP A 206 -3.12 -25.83 4.79
CA ASP A 206 -3.47 -26.09 3.39
C ASP A 206 -2.21 -25.99 2.52
N ALA A 207 -1.63 -27.14 2.25
CA ALA A 207 -0.54 -27.30 1.28
C ALA A 207 -1.05 -27.67 -0.14
N THR A 208 -2.36 -27.60 -0.43
CA THR A 208 -2.92 -28.02 -1.74
C THR A 208 -2.68 -27.01 -2.85
N ARG A 209 -2.46 -25.73 -2.50
CA ARG A 209 -2.27 -24.61 -3.43
C ARG A 209 -0.97 -24.74 -4.23
N ASP A 210 -0.94 -24.09 -5.40
CA ASP A 210 0.19 -24.04 -6.33
C ASP A 210 1.42 -23.27 -5.79
N MET A 211 1.26 -22.56 -4.67
CA MET A 211 2.36 -21.97 -3.91
C MET A 211 3.18 -22.95 -3.07
N PHE A 212 2.66 -24.13 -2.72
CA PHE A 212 3.33 -25.03 -1.78
C PHE A 212 4.67 -25.57 -2.29
N SER A 213 5.73 -25.39 -1.49
CA SER A 213 7.10 -25.84 -1.77
C SER A 213 7.50 -27.01 -0.86
N SER A 214 7.42 -28.24 -1.39
CA SER A 214 7.81 -29.46 -0.68
C SER A 214 9.33 -29.65 -0.54
N THR A 215 10.16 -28.76 -1.10
CA THR A 215 11.63 -28.80 -1.00
C THR A 215 12.19 -27.85 0.05
N ALA A 216 11.38 -26.92 0.56
CA ALA A 216 11.77 -25.97 1.60
C ALA A 216 11.10 -26.25 2.96
N ALA A 217 9.91 -26.85 2.97
CA ALA A 217 9.08 -26.95 4.17
C ALA A 217 9.53 -28.03 5.18
N GLN A 218 9.83 -27.65 6.43
CA GLN A 218 9.90 -28.56 7.58
C GLN A 218 8.56 -28.56 8.33
N LEU A 219 7.56 -29.23 7.74
CA LEU A 219 6.22 -29.32 8.32
C LEU A 219 6.23 -30.07 9.68
N PRO A 220 5.44 -29.62 10.67
CA PRO A 220 4.46 -28.53 10.58
C PRO A 220 5.06 -27.13 10.88
N ASN A 221 6.26 -27.05 11.48
CA ASN A 221 6.78 -25.84 12.13
C ASN A 221 7.28 -24.75 11.16
N ASP A 222 7.91 -25.13 10.05
CA ASP A 222 8.47 -24.21 9.05
C ASP A 222 7.90 -24.52 7.66
N PRO A 223 6.62 -24.19 7.38
CA PRO A 223 5.98 -24.46 6.10
C PRO A 223 6.31 -23.38 5.06
N SER A 224 6.29 -23.75 3.78
CA SER A 224 6.54 -22.82 2.66
C SER A 224 5.42 -22.90 1.62
N GLY A 225 4.70 -21.78 1.43
CA GLY A 225 3.60 -21.65 0.48
C GLY A 225 2.32 -22.35 0.93
N VAL A 226 1.88 -22.12 2.17
CA VAL A 226 0.66 -22.70 2.74
C VAL A 226 -0.35 -21.64 3.17
N ILE A 227 -1.62 -22.04 3.34
CA ILE A 227 -2.59 -21.30 4.16
C ILE A 227 -2.69 -22.00 5.52
N TRP A 228 -2.43 -21.30 6.62
CA TRP A 228 -2.16 -21.91 7.92
C TRP A 228 -2.88 -21.15 9.03
N THR A 229 -3.60 -21.87 9.88
CA THR A 229 -4.25 -21.31 11.08
C THR A 229 -3.54 -21.74 12.37
N ILE A 230 -3.27 -20.76 13.24
CA ILE A 230 -2.69 -20.86 14.59
C ILE A 230 -3.71 -20.42 15.64
N ASP A 231 -3.71 -21.07 16.80
CA ASP A 231 -4.53 -20.69 17.96
C ASP A 231 -3.69 -19.87 18.95
N ALA A 232 -4.11 -18.64 19.28
CA ALA A 232 -3.51 -17.78 20.32
C ALA A 232 -4.00 -18.09 21.76
N MET A 233 -4.81 -19.14 21.94
CA MET A 233 -5.28 -19.67 23.22
C MET A 233 -6.01 -18.67 24.13
N ASN A 234 -6.63 -17.62 23.56
CA ASN A 234 -7.21 -16.50 24.31
C ASN A 234 -6.16 -15.73 25.12
N THR A 235 -5.01 -15.46 24.50
CA THR A 235 -3.93 -14.62 25.06
C THR A 235 -3.57 -13.48 24.10
N THR A 236 -3.05 -12.39 24.66
CA THR A 236 -2.64 -11.22 23.86
C THR A 236 -1.19 -11.36 23.37
N PRO A 237 -0.94 -11.17 22.07
CA PRO A 237 0.42 -11.07 21.51
C PRO A 237 1.24 -9.88 22.04
N THR A 238 0.65 -8.90 22.75
CA THR A 238 1.38 -7.78 23.34
C THR A 238 2.11 -8.10 24.65
N LYS A 239 2.01 -9.33 25.17
CA LYS A 239 2.61 -9.73 26.45
C LYS A 239 3.53 -10.94 26.34
N SER A 240 4.52 -11.01 27.23
CA SER A 240 5.41 -12.17 27.40
C SER A 240 4.68 -13.46 27.82
N SER A 241 3.41 -13.34 28.22
CA SER A 241 2.48 -14.45 28.47
C SER A 241 1.72 -14.93 27.22
N PHE A 242 2.05 -14.42 26.02
CA PHE A 242 1.47 -14.89 24.77
C PHE A 242 1.72 -16.38 24.59
N LYS A 243 0.64 -17.12 24.34
CA LYS A 243 0.65 -18.54 24.02
C LYS A 243 0.16 -18.73 22.60
N TYR A 244 0.69 -19.73 21.94
CA TYR A 244 0.24 -20.16 20.63
C TYR A 244 0.51 -21.65 20.46
N ASP A 245 -0.26 -22.31 19.60
CA ASP A 245 0.05 -23.65 19.09
C ASP A 245 -0.62 -23.82 17.72
N HIS A 246 -0.23 -24.86 16.99
CA HIS A 246 -0.95 -25.27 15.80
C HIS A 246 -2.34 -25.75 16.17
N VAL A 247 -3.35 -25.28 15.43
CA VAL A 247 -4.66 -25.93 15.45
C VAL A 247 -4.50 -27.36 14.93
N LYS A 248 -4.64 -28.34 15.82
CA LYS A 248 -4.26 -29.75 15.59
C LYS A 248 -5.33 -30.75 16.05
N SER A 249 -5.37 -31.91 15.40
CA SER A 249 -6.35 -32.98 15.64
C SER A 249 -5.72 -34.36 15.41
N SER A 250 -6.10 -35.38 16.17
CA SER A 250 -5.62 -36.76 15.99
C SER A 250 -6.49 -37.63 15.09
N SER A 251 -7.65 -37.12 14.67
CA SER A 251 -8.68 -37.84 13.92
C SER A 251 -9.15 -37.08 12.67
N ASN A 252 -8.45 -36.00 12.31
CA ASN A 252 -8.85 -35.01 11.30
C ASN A 252 -10.29 -34.48 11.50
N THR A 253 -10.77 -34.50 12.74
CA THR A 253 -12.08 -33.97 13.15
C THR A 253 -11.86 -32.65 13.87
N TRP A 254 -12.66 -31.64 13.54
CA TRP A 254 -12.45 -30.26 13.98
C TRP A 254 -13.75 -29.71 14.58
N SER A 255 -13.68 -29.28 15.84
CA SER A 255 -14.82 -28.78 16.61
C SER A 255 -14.72 -27.30 16.98
N ASP A 256 -13.52 -26.72 16.95
CA ASP A 256 -13.36 -25.27 16.97
C ASP A 256 -13.85 -24.70 15.64
N LYS A 257 -14.86 -23.84 15.71
CA LYS A 257 -15.47 -23.17 14.56
C LYS A 257 -14.63 -22.01 14.06
N ALA A 258 -13.85 -21.34 14.92
CA ALA A 258 -13.08 -20.17 14.55
C ALA A 258 -11.96 -20.54 13.57
N SER A 259 -11.24 -21.65 13.82
CA SER A 259 -10.21 -22.13 12.89
C SER A 259 -10.79 -22.69 11.59
N VAL A 260 -11.96 -23.33 11.62
CA VAL A 260 -12.65 -23.77 10.40
C VAL A 260 -13.05 -22.56 9.54
N SER A 261 -13.60 -21.50 10.14
CA SER A 261 -13.90 -20.25 9.44
C SER A 261 -12.63 -19.57 8.90
N ALA A 262 -11.60 -19.35 9.72
CA ALA A 262 -10.38 -18.66 9.30
C ALA A 262 -9.62 -19.41 8.18
N GLN A 263 -9.52 -20.73 8.28
CA GLN A 263 -8.89 -21.58 7.25
C GLN A 263 -9.71 -21.59 5.95
N TYR A 264 -11.04 -21.62 6.05
CA TYR A 264 -11.91 -21.58 4.88
C TYR A 264 -11.88 -20.20 4.19
N ASN A 265 -12.07 -19.11 4.94
CA ASN A 265 -12.16 -17.75 4.41
C ASN A 265 -10.83 -17.30 3.78
N GLY A 266 -9.68 -17.54 4.44
CA GLY A 266 -8.37 -17.33 3.83
C GLY A 266 -8.15 -18.20 2.58
N GLY A 267 -8.74 -19.40 2.56
CA GLY A 267 -8.82 -20.28 1.40
C GLY A 267 -9.64 -19.77 0.23
N ILE A 268 -10.65 -18.92 0.48
CA ILE A 268 -11.45 -18.24 -0.56
C ILE A 268 -10.74 -16.97 -1.04
N ALA A 269 -10.23 -16.14 -0.13
CA ALA A 269 -9.48 -14.92 -0.46
C ALA A 269 -8.23 -15.20 -1.31
N TYR A 270 -7.46 -16.27 -1.02
CA TYR A 270 -6.38 -16.73 -1.91
C TYR A 270 -6.88 -17.06 -3.31
N ASN A 271 -8.01 -17.79 -3.42
CA ASN A 271 -8.57 -18.20 -4.71
C ASN A 271 -9.07 -17.00 -5.51
N TYR A 272 -9.62 -15.97 -4.87
CA TYR A 272 -9.97 -14.72 -5.54
C TYR A 272 -8.73 -14.09 -6.18
N TYR A 273 -7.69 -13.79 -5.39
CA TYR A 273 -6.47 -13.18 -5.92
C TYR A 273 -5.78 -14.04 -6.99
N LYS A 274 -5.77 -15.38 -6.84
CA LYS A 274 -5.11 -16.25 -7.81
C LYS A 274 -5.91 -16.50 -9.09
N THR A 275 -7.24 -16.58 -9.04
CA THR A 275 -8.07 -16.83 -10.23
C THR A 275 -8.49 -15.56 -10.95
N VAL A 276 -8.72 -14.45 -10.23
CA VAL A 276 -9.10 -13.17 -10.82
C VAL A 276 -7.87 -12.37 -11.25
N HIS A 277 -6.86 -12.24 -10.39
CA HIS A 277 -5.74 -11.31 -10.60
C HIS A 277 -4.40 -12.00 -10.91
N ASN A 278 -4.42 -13.32 -11.14
CA ASN A 278 -3.24 -14.18 -11.35
C ASN A 278 -2.21 -14.18 -10.17
N ARG A 279 -2.42 -13.36 -9.15
CA ARG A 279 -1.48 -13.10 -8.04
C ARG A 279 -1.26 -14.35 -7.20
N LYS A 280 0.00 -14.70 -6.96
CA LYS A 280 0.37 -15.87 -6.17
C LYS A 280 0.60 -15.48 -4.71
N SER A 281 -0.43 -15.60 -3.88
CA SER A 281 -0.40 -15.21 -2.45
C SER A 281 -0.21 -13.69 -2.22
N ILE A 282 -0.22 -13.31 -0.94
CA ILE A 282 -0.08 -11.93 -0.44
C ILE A 282 1.11 -11.22 -1.09
N ASN A 283 2.29 -11.86 -1.06
CA ASN A 283 3.55 -11.31 -1.60
C ASN A 283 3.76 -11.52 -3.11
N GLY A 284 2.74 -11.95 -3.86
CA GLY A 284 2.80 -12.17 -5.31
C GLY A 284 3.64 -13.36 -5.78
N THR A 285 4.48 -13.94 -4.92
CA THR A 285 5.48 -14.98 -5.26
C THR A 285 5.19 -16.36 -4.64
N GLY A 286 4.17 -16.47 -3.79
CA GLY A 286 3.77 -17.73 -3.13
C GLY A 286 4.24 -17.88 -1.69
N GLY A 287 4.40 -16.78 -0.94
CA GLY A 287 4.62 -16.81 0.50
C GLY A 287 3.42 -17.37 1.28
N ASN A 288 3.63 -17.65 2.57
CA ASN A 288 2.58 -18.16 3.45
C ASN A 288 1.44 -17.16 3.65
N ILE A 289 0.26 -17.68 3.94
CA ILE A 289 -0.92 -16.95 4.43
C ILE A 289 -1.21 -17.49 5.82
N ILE A 290 -1.04 -16.66 6.85
CA ILE A 290 -1.13 -17.08 8.24
C ILE A 290 -2.29 -16.36 8.91
N SER A 291 -3.20 -17.13 9.51
CA SER A 291 -4.32 -16.67 10.33
C SER A 291 -4.07 -17.03 11.78
N ILE A 292 -4.15 -16.07 12.69
CA ILE A 292 -4.02 -16.29 14.15
C ILE A 292 -5.37 -15.98 14.80
N ILE A 293 -6.04 -17.00 15.34
CA ILE A 293 -7.38 -16.91 15.94
C ILE A 293 -7.31 -16.89 17.47
N ASN A 294 -8.45 -16.67 18.14
CA ASN A 294 -8.55 -16.61 19.60
C ASN A 294 -7.60 -15.59 20.23
N VAL A 295 -7.42 -14.43 19.58
CA VAL A 295 -6.58 -13.35 20.08
C VAL A 295 -7.32 -12.57 21.17
N SER A 296 -6.65 -12.31 22.29
CA SER A 296 -7.17 -11.45 23.37
C SER A 296 -6.67 -10.01 23.22
N ASP A 297 -7.42 -9.05 23.76
CA ASP A 297 -6.97 -7.67 23.96
C ASP A 297 -5.98 -7.62 25.14
N ASP A 298 -5.38 -6.46 25.36
CA ASP A 298 -4.25 -6.25 26.26
C ASP A 298 -4.56 -6.49 27.73
N ASP A 299 -5.79 -6.30 28.21
CA ASP A 299 -6.17 -6.65 29.59
C ASP A 299 -6.44 -8.17 29.78
N GLY A 300 -6.49 -8.92 28.67
CA GLY A 300 -6.87 -10.33 28.61
C GLY A 300 -8.31 -10.56 28.13
N SER A 301 -9.06 -9.52 27.75
CA SER A 301 -10.42 -9.67 27.21
C SER A 301 -10.45 -10.41 25.87
N SER A 302 -11.60 -10.99 25.52
CA SER A 302 -11.93 -11.21 24.13
C SER A 302 -11.85 -9.88 23.37
N MET A 303 -11.27 -9.92 22.17
CA MET A 303 -10.93 -8.75 21.37
C MET A 303 -11.99 -8.49 20.29
N GLY A 304 -12.49 -7.26 20.20
CA GLY A 304 -13.41 -6.79 19.15
C GLY A 304 -12.74 -6.28 17.87
N ASN A 305 -11.59 -6.85 17.49
CA ASN A 305 -10.80 -6.37 16.36
C ASN A 305 -10.23 -7.52 15.51
N ALA A 306 -9.84 -7.20 14.27
CA ALA A 306 -8.96 -7.97 13.42
C ALA A 306 -7.87 -7.03 12.86
N PHE A 307 -6.73 -7.57 12.43
CA PHE A 307 -5.67 -6.77 11.79
C PHE A 307 -4.62 -7.62 11.06
N TRP A 308 -4.07 -7.07 9.99
CA TRP A 308 -2.79 -7.45 9.39
C TRP A 308 -1.62 -6.78 10.13
N ASN A 309 -0.59 -7.56 10.50
CA ASN A 309 0.60 -7.01 11.20
C ASN A 309 1.85 -6.81 10.30
N GLY A 310 1.78 -7.17 9.01
CA GLY A 310 2.96 -7.29 8.13
C GLY A 310 3.39 -8.74 7.80
N GLN A 311 2.84 -9.73 8.51
CA GLN A 311 3.21 -11.16 8.36
C GLN A 311 2.02 -12.13 8.48
N ALA A 312 1.05 -11.82 9.33
CA ALA A 312 -0.13 -12.64 9.59
C ALA A 312 -1.37 -11.75 9.84
N MET A 313 -2.55 -12.35 9.63
CA MET A 313 -3.86 -11.78 9.94
C MET A 313 -4.30 -12.30 11.31
N PHE A 314 -4.73 -11.42 12.20
CA PHE A 314 -5.10 -11.75 13.57
C PHE A 314 -6.60 -11.53 13.77
N TYR A 315 -7.26 -12.44 14.49
CA TYR A 315 -8.72 -12.44 14.66
C TYR A 315 -9.10 -12.56 16.14
N GLY A 316 -9.79 -11.53 16.63
CA GLY A 316 -10.42 -11.54 17.94
C GLY A 316 -11.73 -12.32 17.98
N ASN A 317 -12.09 -12.82 19.17
CA ASN A 317 -13.31 -13.59 19.40
C ASN A 317 -14.59 -12.73 19.56
N GLY A 318 -14.48 -11.42 19.35
CA GLY A 318 -15.58 -10.46 19.48
C GLY A 318 -15.75 -9.94 20.90
N ASP A 319 -16.67 -9.00 21.10
CA ASP A 319 -16.84 -8.25 22.34
C ASP A 319 -18.31 -7.77 22.49
N ALA A 320 -18.53 -6.62 23.13
CA ALA A 320 -19.84 -5.97 23.25
C ALA A 320 -20.41 -5.41 21.93
N ALA A 321 -19.56 -5.18 20.92
CA ALA A 321 -19.91 -4.63 19.61
C ALA A 321 -19.85 -5.68 18.48
N PHE A 322 -18.99 -6.70 18.61
CA PHE A 322 -18.72 -7.70 17.58
C PHE A 322 -18.91 -9.16 18.05
N LEU A 323 -19.16 -10.05 17.09
CA LEU A 323 -18.95 -11.49 17.17
C LEU A 323 -17.50 -11.84 16.76
N SER A 324 -17.12 -13.11 16.87
CA SER A 324 -15.78 -13.59 16.47
C SER A 324 -15.44 -13.18 15.03
N LEU A 325 -14.42 -12.34 14.85
CA LEU A 325 -14.15 -11.68 13.58
C LEU A 325 -13.65 -12.64 12.49
N ALA A 326 -13.09 -13.78 12.89
CA ALA A 326 -12.80 -14.90 11.98
C ALA A 326 -14.05 -15.43 11.22
N ARG A 327 -15.28 -15.06 11.63
CA ARG A 327 -16.53 -15.47 10.97
C ARG A 327 -16.64 -14.92 9.55
N ALA A 328 -16.38 -13.63 9.36
CA ALA A 328 -16.75 -12.91 8.15
C ALA A 328 -15.70 -13.11 7.03
N LEU A 329 -16.18 -13.18 5.79
CA LEU A 329 -15.33 -13.47 4.62
C LEU A 329 -14.76 -12.18 4.02
N ASP A 330 -15.55 -11.11 4.02
CA ASP A 330 -15.16 -9.74 3.70
C ASP A 330 -14.00 -9.26 4.61
N VAL A 331 -14.08 -9.48 5.92
CA VAL A 331 -13.04 -9.11 6.90
C VAL A 331 -11.76 -9.89 6.64
N ALA A 332 -11.85 -11.21 6.45
CA ALA A 332 -10.69 -12.03 6.07
C ALA A 332 -10.11 -11.64 4.69
N GLY A 333 -10.94 -11.08 3.80
CA GLY A 333 -10.52 -10.44 2.56
C GLY A 333 -9.74 -9.15 2.81
N HIS A 334 -10.33 -8.22 3.58
CA HIS A 334 -9.75 -6.93 4.00
C HIS A 334 -8.36 -7.12 4.65
N GLU A 335 -8.22 -8.02 5.62
CA GLU A 335 -6.91 -8.31 6.25
C GLU A 335 -5.88 -8.87 5.27
N MET A 336 -6.30 -9.74 4.34
CA MET A 336 -5.41 -10.25 3.29
C MET A 336 -5.03 -9.14 2.30
N SER A 337 -5.94 -8.19 2.05
CA SER A 337 -5.75 -7.09 1.12
C SER A 337 -4.75 -6.05 1.63
N HIS A 338 -4.67 -5.76 2.94
CA HIS A 338 -3.60 -4.93 3.49
C HIS A 338 -2.20 -5.49 3.16
N GLY A 339 -2.02 -6.81 3.30
CA GLY A 339 -0.77 -7.46 2.88
C GLY A 339 -0.51 -7.36 1.37
N VAL A 340 -1.55 -7.41 0.53
CA VAL A 340 -1.43 -7.20 -0.92
C VAL A 340 -1.05 -5.74 -1.25
N ILE A 341 -1.62 -4.76 -0.53
CA ILE A 341 -1.31 -3.33 -0.66
C ILE A 341 0.16 -3.08 -0.25
N GLU A 342 0.61 -3.62 0.88
CA GLU A 342 2.01 -3.57 1.32
C GLU A 342 2.96 -4.16 0.26
N ASN A 343 2.57 -5.26 -0.38
CA ASN A 343 3.33 -5.93 -1.44
C ASN A 343 2.96 -5.41 -2.86
N THR A 344 2.51 -4.16 -2.98
CA THR A 344 2.28 -3.45 -4.26
C THR A 344 2.59 -1.95 -4.15
N ALA A 345 1.59 -1.11 -3.87
CA ALA A 345 1.74 0.34 -3.75
C ALA A 345 2.40 0.78 -2.44
N ASN A 346 2.34 -0.07 -1.40
CA ASN A 346 2.83 0.17 -0.06
C ASN A 346 2.32 1.49 0.56
N LEU A 347 1.02 1.76 0.40
CA LEU A 347 0.36 3.00 0.82
C LEU A 347 0.60 3.33 2.31
N ASP A 348 1.18 4.52 2.57
CA ASP A 348 1.40 5.10 3.89
C ASP A 348 0.10 5.04 4.72
N TYR A 349 0.13 4.38 5.88
CA TYR A 349 -1.05 4.19 6.73
C TYR A 349 -1.37 5.46 7.57
N GLU A 350 -1.51 6.58 6.87
CA GLU A 350 -1.70 7.93 7.43
C GLU A 350 -2.39 8.84 6.40
N GLY A 351 -3.35 9.67 6.84
CA GLY A 351 -4.09 10.63 6.01
C GLY A 351 -4.84 9.99 4.83
N GLU A 352 -4.92 10.68 3.69
CA GLU A 352 -5.58 10.16 2.48
C GLU A 352 -4.92 8.88 1.93
N SER A 353 -3.60 8.72 2.09
CA SER A 353 -2.89 7.49 1.73
C SER A 353 -3.35 6.30 2.59
N GLY A 354 -3.59 6.52 3.88
CA GLY A 354 -4.13 5.49 4.78
C GLY A 354 -5.60 5.22 4.52
N ALA A 355 -6.39 6.25 4.21
CA ALA A 355 -7.78 6.10 3.79
C ALA A 355 -7.91 5.38 2.43
N LEU A 356 -6.91 5.47 1.54
CA LEU A 356 -6.81 4.60 0.37
C LEU A 356 -6.40 3.17 0.75
N ASN A 357 -5.50 2.97 1.71
CA ASN A 357 -5.12 1.62 2.17
C ASN A 357 -6.36 0.87 2.72
N GLU A 358 -7.10 1.52 3.63
CA GLU A 358 -8.42 1.07 4.12
C GLU A 358 -9.42 0.82 2.98
N SER A 359 -9.57 1.78 2.06
CA SER A 359 -10.56 1.67 0.99
C SER A 359 -10.23 0.56 0.00
N PHE A 360 -8.98 0.36 -0.40
CA PHE A 360 -8.61 -0.76 -1.26
C PHE A 360 -8.81 -2.11 -0.54
N ALA A 361 -8.62 -2.17 0.79
CA ALA A 361 -8.92 -3.36 1.57
C ALA A 361 -10.43 -3.65 1.65
N ASP A 362 -11.27 -2.65 1.91
CA ASP A 362 -12.74 -2.74 1.83
C ASP A 362 -13.23 -3.16 0.43
N VAL A 363 -12.70 -2.52 -0.61
CA VAL A 363 -13.04 -2.79 -2.02
C VAL A 363 -12.77 -4.25 -2.38
N PHE A 364 -11.63 -4.81 -1.96
CA PHE A 364 -11.34 -6.22 -2.20
C PHE A 364 -12.12 -7.15 -1.26
N GLY A 365 -12.41 -6.75 -0.01
CA GLY A 365 -13.36 -7.43 0.87
C GLY A 365 -14.71 -7.67 0.19
N ALA A 366 -15.37 -6.60 -0.28
CA ALA A 366 -16.65 -6.62 -1.00
C ALA A 366 -16.57 -7.15 -2.48
N LEU A 367 -15.39 -7.63 -2.90
CA LEU A 367 -15.17 -8.37 -4.15
C LEU A 367 -14.83 -9.85 -3.92
N ILE A 368 -14.34 -10.19 -2.72
CA ILE A 368 -14.12 -11.57 -2.24
C ILE A 368 -15.45 -12.12 -1.72
N ASP A 369 -16.12 -11.39 -0.82
CA ASP A 369 -17.53 -11.58 -0.52
C ASP A 369 -18.35 -10.66 -1.44
N ARG A 370 -19.11 -11.24 -2.36
CA ARG A 370 -19.72 -10.50 -3.48
C ARG A 370 -21.18 -10.14 -3.26
N ASP A 371 -21.82 -10.65 -2.21
CA ASP A 371 -23.28 -10.71 -2.11
C ASP A 371 -23.93 -9.34 -1.88
N ASP A 372 -23.25 -8.37 -1.23
CA ASP A 372 -23.68 -6.95 -1.23
C ASP A 372 -22.53 -5.91 -1.37
N TRP A 373 -22.52 -4.86 -0.54
CA TRP A 373 -21.62 -3.71 -0.55
C TRP A 373 -21.23 -3.25 0.88
N LYS A 374 -21.50 -4.08 1.88
CA LYS A 374 -21.18 -3.83 3.28
C LYS A 374 -19.80 -4.39 3.64
N ILE A 375 -19.36 -4.02 4.83
CA ILE A 375 -18.22 -4.63 5.53
C ILE A 375 -18.66 -4.90 6.96
N GLY A 376 -18.35 -6.09 7.47
CA GLY A 376 -18.55 -6.52 8.84
C GLY A 376 -20.00 -6.79 9.25
N GLU A 377 -20.98 -6.77 8.34
CA GLU A 377 -22.39 -7.13 8.60
C GLU A 377 -22.57 -8.49 9.26
N ASP A 378 -21.72 -9.48 8.94
CA ASP A 378 -21.72 -10.79 9.58
C ASP A 378 -20.93 -10.87 10.90
N VAL A 379 -20.37 -9.77 11.40
CA VAL A 379 -19.73 -9.72 12.73
C VAL A 379 -20.29 -8.63 13.65
N VAL A 380 -20.86 -7.54 13.14
CA VAL A 380 -21.42 -6.48 14.00
C VAL A 380 -22.66 -6.93 14.76
N ARG A 381 -22.83 -6.38 15.97
CA ARG A 381 -24.06 -6.47 16.75
C ARG A 381 -24.91 -5.23 16.48
N THR A 382 -26.17 -5.43 16.07
CA THR A 382 -27.11 -4.33 15.76
C THR A 382 -27.50 -3.46 16.95
N SER A 383 -27.11 -3.84 18.16
CA SER A 383 -27.18 -3.00 19.38
C SER A 383 -26.12 -1.88 19.42
N VAL A 384 -25.02 -2.00 18.66
CA VAL A 384 -23.96 -0.99 18.53
C VAL A 384 -23.96 -0.37 17.12
N PHE A 385 -24.21 -1.17 16.09
CA PHE A 385 -24.28 -0.74 14.69
C PHE A 385 -25.70 -0.92 14.12
N PRO A 386 -26.62 0.06 14.24
CA PRO A 386 -28.05 -0.14 13.94
C PRO A 386 -28.39 -0.45 12.47
N SER A 387 -27.49 -0.16 11.54
CA SER A 387 -27.56 -0.53 10.13
C SER A 387 -27.31 -2.01 9.84
N GLY A 388 -26.70 -2.73 10.79
CA GLY A 388 -26.16 -4.06 10.58
C GLY A 388 -25.02 -4.07 9.54
N ALA A 389 -24.10 -3.11 9.63
CA ALA A 389 -22.80 -3.13 8.94
C ALA A 389 -21.80 -2.22 9.69
N LEU A 390 -20.51 -2.55 9.65
CA LEU A 390 -19.44 -1.67 10.16
C LEU A 390 -19.20 -0.50 9.20
N ARG A 391 -19.14 -0.79 7.90
CA ARG A 391 -19.05 0.18 6.79
C ARG A 391 -20.00 -0.23 5.65
N ASP A 392 -20.35 0.71 4.78
CA ASP A 392 -21.25 0.50 3.63
C ASP A 392 -20.73 1.33 2.45
N LEU A 393 -20.24 0.66 1.39
CA LEU A 393 -19.67 1.30 0.20
C LEU A 393 -20.76 1.97 -0.65
N GLN A 394 -22.00 1.47 -0.62
CA GLN A 394 -23.15 2.08 -1.27
C GLN A 394 -23.62 3.34 -0.52
N ASN A 395 -23.49 3.39 0.80
CA ASN A 395 -23.89 4.53 1.60
C ASN A 395 -22.99 4.70 2.85
N PRO A 396 -21.81 5.34 2.74
CA PRO A 396 -20.86 5.45 3.85
C PRO A 396 -21.40 6.20 5.08
N HIS A 397 -22.47 6.98 4.93
CA HIS A 397 -23.20 7.56 6.06
C HIS A 397 -23.83 6.49 7.00
N ASN A 398 -23.88 5.23 6.57
CA ASN A 398 -24.23 4.01 7.32
C ASN A 398 -25.54 4.11 8.15
N GLY A 399 -26.50 4.91 7.69
CA GLY A 399 -27.75 5.20 8.40
C GLY A 399 -27.60 6.02 9.70
N ALA A 400 -26.38 6.41 10.06
CA ALA A 400 -26.06 7.17 11.25
C ALA A 400 -26.26 8.68 11.06
N ALA A 401 -26.31 9.42 12.18
CA ALA A 401 -26.36 10.88 12.16
C ALA A 401 -25.04 11.47 11.65
N THR A 402 -25.09 12.62 10.97
CA THR A 402 -23.91 13.32 10.43
C THR A 402 -22.83 13.52 11.49
N ASN A 403 -21.58 13.16 11.16
CA ASN A 403 -20.41 13.20 12.04
C ASN A 403 -20.49 12.28 13.27
N ASN A 404 -21.44 11.33 13.35
CA ASN A 404 -21.48 10.33 14.41
C ASN A 404 -20.65 9.10 14.04
N PHE A 405 -19.33 9.28 14.02
CA PHE A 405 -18.35 8.25 13.64
C PHE A 405 -18.49 6.97 14.48
N ASP A 406 -18.76 7.11 15.79
CA ASP A 406 -18.96 5.99 16.73
C ASP A 406 -20.14 5.08 16.36
N ALA A 407 -21.13 5.60 15.62
CA ALA A 407 -22.26 4.84 15.09
C ALA A 407 -22.05 4.35 13.64
N GLY A 408 -20.81 4.42 13.14
CA GLY A 408 -20.42 3.97 11.79
C GLY A 408 -20.56 5.01 10.69
N TRP A 409 -20.80 6.30 10.99
CA TRP A 409 -20.87 7.33 9.95
C TRP A 409 -19.48 7.61 9.35
N GLN A 410 -19.32 7.41 8.04
CA GLN A 410 -18.15 7.82 7.27
C GLN A 410 -18.53 8.92 6.26
N PRO A 411 -17.65 9.91 6.00
CA PRO A 411 -17.75 10.81 4.85
C PRO A 411 -17.90 10.04 3.51
N LYS A 412 -18.76 10.52 2.61
CA LYS A 412 -18.90 9.97 1.24
C LYS A 412 -18.55 10.96 0.13
N HIS A 413 -18.21 12.19 0.49
CA HIS A 413 -17.81 13.25 -0.43
C HIS A 413 -16.67 14.10 0.17
N PHE A 414 -15.77 14.63 -0.65
CA PHE A 414 -14.51 15.25 -0.21
C PHE A 414 -14.64 16.50 0.69
N ASN A 415 -15.80 17.17 0.67
CA ASN A 415 -16.11 18.29 1.57
C ASN A 415 -16.66 17.85 2.95
N GLU A 416 -17.01 16.56 3.11
CA GLU A 416 -17.42 15.95 4.39
C GLU A 416 -16.21 15.38 5.17
N ARG A 417 -15.01 15.37 4.56
CA ARG A 417 -13.83 14.64 5.07
C ARG A 417 -13.40 15.08 6.48
N TYR A 418 -12.99 14.10 7.28
CA TYR A 418 -12.35 14.33 8.58
C TYR A 418 -10.96 14.96 8.37
N THR A 419 -10.63 15.95 9.21
CA THR A 419 -9.39 16.76 9.12
C THR A 419 -8.65 16.88 10.46
N GLY A 420 -9.01 16.05 11.45
CA GLY A 420 -8.28 15.95 12.72
C GLY A 420 -7.13 14.94 12.66
N THR A 421 -6.50 14.68 13.80
CA THR A 421 -5.30 13.83 13.92
C THR A 421 -5.55 12.47 14.58
N ALA A 422 -6.76 12.18 15.05
CA ALA A 422 -7.10 10.84 15.52
C ALA A 422 -7.12 9.84 14.34
N ASP A 423 -7.06 8.54 14.64
CA ASP A 423 -7.18 7.48 13.63
C ASP A 423 -6.18 7.65 12.45
N ASN A 424 -4.91 7.94 12.78
CA ASN A 424 -3.84 8.29 11.82
C ASN A 424 -4.25 9.37 10.78
N GLY A 425 -5.12 10.32 11.13
CA GLY A 425 -5.70 11.30 10.20
C GLY A 425 -7.09 10.91 9.65
N GLY A 426 -7.81 10.04 10.35
CA GLY A 426 -9.11 9.51 9.95
C GLY A 426 -9.03 8.51 8.81
N VAL A 427 -8.15 7.51 8.87
CA VAL A 427 -7.98 6.51 7.80
C VAL A 427 -9.22 5.63 7.63
N HIS A 428 -9.77 5.08 8.73
CA HIS A 428 -11.02 4.29 8.71
C HIS A 428 -12.26 5.18 8.51
N LEU A 429 -12.12 6.50 8.71
CA LEU A 429 -13.22 7.45 8.51
C LEU A 429 -13.30 7.88 7.03
N ASN A 430 -12.21 8.44 6.50
CA ASN A 430 -12.16 9.03 5.16
C ASN A 430 -12.18 7.99 4.03
N SER A 431 -11.95 6.70 4.32
CA SER A 431 -12.05 5.61 3.33
C SER A 431 -13.44 5.50 2.69
N GLY A 432 -14.49 5.98 3.37
CA GLY A 432 -15.85 6.10 2.83
C GLY A 432 -15.94 6.86 1.49
N ILE A 433 -15.04 7.83 1.24
CA ILE A 433 -15.05 8.66 0.03
C ILE A 433 -14.62 7.85 -1.21
N PRO A 434 -13.40 7.25 -1.28
CA PRO A 434 -13.03 6.34 -2.35
C PRO A 434 -13.87 5.05 -2.38
N ASN A 435 -14.36 4.54 -1.24
CA ASN A 435 -15.32 3.43 -1.19
C ASN A 435 -16.58 3.73 -2.02
N HIS A 436 -17.14 4.93 -1.87
CA HIS A 436 -18.31 5.35 -2.64
C HIS A 436 -17.99 5.56 -4.12
N ALA A 437 -16.78 6.05 -4.47
CA ALA A 437 -16.33 6.12 -5.85
C ALA A 437 -16.21 4.73 -6.50
N PHE A 438 -15.72 3.72 -5.77
CA PHE A 438 -15.72 2.34 -6.26
C PHE A 438 -17.14 1.82 -6.49
N TYR A 439 -18.04 1.98 -5.51
CA TYR A 439 -19.44 1.59 -5.67
C TYR A 439 -20.08 2.23 -6.90
N LEU A 440 -19.96 3.56 -7.05
CA LEU A 440 -20.54 4.30 -8.18
C LEU A 440 -19.98 3.83 -9.54
N PHE A 441 -18.69 3.54 -9.61
CA PHE A 441 -18.05 2.98 -10.81
C PHE A 441 -18.53 1.56 -11.12
N ALA A 442 -18.45 0.66 -10.13
CA ALA A 442 -18.79 -0.75 -10.27
C ALA A 442 -20.30 -0.97 -10.53
N ASN A 443 -21.17 -0.08 -10.05
CA ASN A 443 -22.60 -0.05 -10.37
C ASN A 443 -22.89 0.30 -11.85
N VAL A 444 -21.93 0.92 -12.56
CA VAL A 444 -22.03 1.23 -14.00
C VAL A 444 -21.32 0.19 -14.87
N VAL A 445 -20.13 -0.28 -14.48
CA VAL A 445 -19.30 -1.19 -15.32
C VAL A 445 -19.39 -2.68 -14.93
N GLY A 446 -19.95 -2.99 -13.76
CA GLY A 446 -19.99 -4.33 -13.15
C GLY A 446 -18.75 -4.65 -12.31
N LYS A 447 -18.92 -5.40 -11.19
CA LYS A 447 -17.83 -5.83 -10.30
C LYS A 447 -16.66 -6.46 -11.08
N ASP A 448 -16.96 -7.32 -12.05
CA ASP A 448 -15.99 -8.06 -12.89
C ASP A 448 -15.05 -7.19 -13.75
N LYS A 449 -15.45 -5.95 -14.10
CA LYS A 449 -14.56 -4.97 -14.75
C LYS A 449 -13.88 -4.09 -13.70
N ALA A 450 -14.65 -3.61 -12.73
CA ALA A 450 -14.16 -2.69 -11.71
C ALA A 450 -12.99 -3.29 -10.90
N GLU A 451 -13.05 -4.59 -10.58
CA GLU A 451 -11.98 -5.29 -9.87
C GLU A 451 -10.65 -5.31 -10.64
N LYS A 452 -10.68 -5.40 -11.98
CA LYS A 452 -9.48 -5.42 -12.83
C LYS A 452 -8.84 -4.04 -12.88
N VAL A 453 -9.66 -3.00 -12.99
CA VAL A 453 -9.21 -1.60 -12.93
C VAL A 453 -8.60 -1.29 -11.57
N TYR A 454 -9.28 -1.64 -10.48
CA TYR A 454 -8.78 -1.36 -9.12
C TYR A 454 -7.51 -2.17 -8.80
N TYR A 455 -7.42 -3.45 -9.18
CA TYR A 455 -6.18 -4.21 -9.01
C TYR A 455 -5.02 -3.68 -9.87
N ARG A 456 -5.27 -3.26 -11.12
CA ARG A 456 -4.25 -2.62 -11.96
C ARG A 456 -3.80 -1.28 -11.38
N ALA A 457 -4.73 -0.45 -10.88
CA ALA A 457 -4.40 0.83 -10.24
C ALA A 457 -3.53 0.63 -9.00
N LEU A 458 -3.90 -0.31 -8.12
CA LEU A 458 -3.11 -0.64 -6.94
C LEU A 458 -1.72 -1.21 -7.29
N SER A 459 -1.65 -2.18 -8.21
CA SER A 459 -0.39 -2.87 -8.51
C SER A 459 0.59 -2.06 -9.36
N GLN A 460 0.08 -1.24 -10.29
CA GLN A 460 0.93 -0.56 -11.29
C GLN A 460 1.12 0.93 -11.05
N TYR A 461 0.06 1.66 -10.66
CA TYR A 461 0.07 3.13 -10.68
C TYR A 461 0.23 3.76 -9.30
N LEU A 462 -0.28 3.14 -8.23
CA LEU A 462 -0.20 3.69 -6.89
C LEU A 462 1.20 3.54 -6.26
N THR A 463 1.53 4.50 -5.41
CA THR A 463 2.84 4.67 -4.75
C THR A 463 2.64 4.98 -3.27
N LYS A 464 3.68 4.82 -2.43
CA LYS A 464 3.56 4.92 -0.97
C LYS A 464 2.87 6.20 -0.50
N SER A 465 3.14 7.33 -1.13
CA SER A 465 2.58 8.64 -0.74
C SER A 465 1.27 9.04 -1.43
N SER A 466 0.72 8.24 -2.35
CA SER A 466 -0.44 8.62 -3.20
C SER A 466 -1.67 9.07 -2.40
N LYS A 467 -2.35 10.11 -2.90
CA LYS A 467 -3.55 10.74 -2.31
C LYS A 467 -4.79 10.52 -3.21
N PHE A 468 -5.95 11.05 -2.82
CA PHE A 468 -7.21 10.74 -3.52
C PHE A 468 -7.22 11.15 -5.01
N VAL A 469 -6.57 12.25 -5.38
CA VAL A 469 -6.42 12.66 -6.79
C VAL A 469 -5.54 11.69 -7.60
N ASP A 470 -4.50 11.12 -6.97
CA ASP A 470 -3.63 10.14 -7.61
C ASP A 470 -4.38 8.82 -7.84
N ALA A 471 -5.25 8.42 -6.90
CA ALA A 471 -6.14 7.27 -7.05
C ALA A 471 -7.16 7.45 -8.19
N ARG A 472 -7.78 8.64 -8.32
CA ARG A 472 -8.64 8.97 -9.46
C ARG A 472 -7.90 8.76 -10.79
N ILE A 473 -6.68 9.27 -10.90
CA ILE A 473 -5.89 9.23 -12.14
C ILE A 473 -5.40 7.80 -12.43
N ALA A 474 -4.92 7.09 -11.42
CA ALA A 474 -4.55 5.67 -11.51
C ALA A 474 -5.72 4.81 -12.01
N ILE A 475 -6.93 5.04 -11.49
CA ILE A 475 -8.16 4.35 -11.95
C ILE A 475 -8.52 4.73 -13.39
N ILE A 476 -8.40 6.00 -13.79
CA ILE A 476 -8.68 6.44 -15.17
C ILE A 476 -7.67 5.83 -16.17
N LYS A 477 -6.36 5.83 -15.88
CA LYS A 477 -5.34 5.20 -16.74
C LYS A 477 -5.53 3.69 -16.78
N ALA A 478 -5.72 3.01 -15.64
CA ALA A 478 -6.04 1.58 -15.59
C ALA A 478 -7.33 1.21 -16.35
N THR A 479 -8.34 2.10 -16.38
CA THR A 479 -9.54 1.90 -17.20
C THR A 479 -9.27 2.11 -18.69
N THR A 480 -8.38 3.03 -19.04
CA THR A 480 -7.98 3.33 -20.42
C THR A 480 -7.15 2.21 -21.04
N ASP A 481 -6.29 1.57 -20.25
CA ASP A 481 -5.48 0.42 -20.67
C ASP A 481 -6.31 -0.84 -20.94
N LEU A 482 -7.37 -1.06 -20.14
CA LEU A 482 -8.14 -2.31 -20.13
C LEU A 482 -9.46 -2.23 -20.93
N TYR A 483 -10.05 -1.04 -21.07
CA TYR A 483 -11.45 -0.87 -21.51
C TYR A 483 -11.63 0.36 -22.43
N SER A 484 -12.88 0.79 -22.64
CA SER A 484 -13.26 1.75 -23.68
C SER A 484 -13.81 3.07 -23.10
N THR A 485 -14.15 4.01 -23.99
CA THR A 485 -14.76 5.31 -23.65
C THR A 485 -15.92 5.20 -22.66
N THR A 486 -16.73 4.12 -22.71
CA THR A 486 -17.85 3.92 -21.78
C THR A 486 -17.37 3.75 -20.35
N GLU A 487 -16.39 2.87 -20.13
CA GLU A 487 -15.80 2.62 -18.82
C GLU A 487 -14.98 3.82 -18.34
N ILE A 488 -14.20 4.45 -19.22
CA ILE A 488 -13.38 5.64 -18.89
C ILE A 488 -14.28 6.80 -18.39
N ASN A 489 -15.43 7.02 -19.05
CA ASN A 489 -16.39 8.03 -18.62
C ASN A 489 -17.07 7.66 -17.28
N ALA A 490 -17.34 6.37 -17.04
CA ALA A 490 -17.86 5.90 -15.76
C ALA A 490 -16.87 6.11 -14.61
N ALA A 491 -15.57 5.86 -14.85
CA ALA A 491 -14.50 6.11 -13.88
C ALA A 491 -14.41 7.60 -13.51
N LYS A 492 -14.38 8.50 -14.50
CA LYS A 492 -14.39 9.95 -14.26
C LYS A 492 -15.63 10.38 -13.47
N ALA A 493 -16.82 10.01 -13.93
CA ALA A 493 -18.08 10.39 -13.32
C ALA A 493 -18.25 9.88 -11.88
N ALA A 494 -17.66 8.73 -11.52
CA ALA A 494 -17.68 8.20 -10.16
C ALA A 494 -16.83 9.03 -9.18
N PHE A 495 -15.60 9.42 -9.58
CA PHE A 495 -14.75 10.29 -8.77
C PHE A 495 -15.27 11.74 -8.73
N ASP A 496 -15.85 12.24 -9.83
CA ASP A 496 -16.52 13.55 -9.87
C ASP A 496 -17.66 13.63 -8.85
N GLN A 497 -18.48 12.58 -8.73
CA GLN A 497 -19.62 12.51 -7.82
C GLN A 497 -19.25 12.49 -6.33
N VAL A 498 -18.02 12.11 -5.96
CA VAL A 498 -17.51 12.19 -4.58
C VAL A 498 -16.64 13.43 -4.34
N GLY A 499 -16.54 14.34 -5.32
CA GLY A 499 -15.80 15.59 -5.19
C GLY A 499 -14.28 15.45 -5.26
N ILE A 500 -13.76 14.31 -5.70
CA ILE A 500 -12.33 14.12 -6.01
C ILE A 500 -12.14 14.57 -7.46
N LEU A 501 -11.62 15.78 -7.67
CA LEU A 501 -11.47 16.42 -8.97
C LEU A 501 -9.99 16.59 -9.36
N GLY A 502 -9.71 16.66 -10.66
CA GLY A 502 -8.37 16.83 -11.23
C GLY A 502 -8.02 15.77 -12.27
N ASP A 503 -7.17 16.12 -13.24
CA ASP A 503 -6.58 15.19 -14.22
C ASP A 503 -5.03 15.17 -14.14
N SER A 504 -4.44 15.96 -13.23
CA SER A 504 -3.00 16.01 -12.91
C SER A 504 -2.73 15.40 -11.54
N GLY A 505 -1.70 14.55 -11.43
CA GLY A 505 -1.26 14.00 -10.15
C GLY A 505 -0.76 15.07 -9.18
N GLY A 506 -0.59 14.70 -7.92
CA GLY A 506 -0.19 15.61 -6.85
C GLY A 506 1.21 16.20 -7.02
N ASN A 507 1.34 17.29 -7.78
CA ASN A 507 2.52 18.13 -7.77
C ASN A 507 2.42 19.10 -6.59
N TYR A 508 2.86 18.68 -5.39
CA TYR A 508 2.67 19.40 -4.12
C TYR A 508 3.60 20.63 -3.94
N GLU A 509 4.01 21.25 -5.05
CA GLU A 509 4.81 22.47 -5.06
C GLU A 509 3.96 23.72 -4.84
N THR A 510 4.60 24.81 -4.40
CA THR A 510 3.94 26.11 -4.30
C THR A 510 4.01 26.81 -5.66
N ASP A 511 2.84 27.05 -6.27
CA ASP A 511 2.70 27.66 -7.60
C ASP A 511 3.52 28.96 -7.71
N VAL A 512 4.54 28.96 -8.59
CA VAL A 512 5.44 30.10 -8.75
C VAL A 512 4.70 31.18 -9.53
N ASN A 513 4.61 32.39 -8.96
CA ASN A 513 3.91 33.51 -9.59
C ASN A 513 4.30 33.67 -11.07
N THR A 514 3.30 33.71 -11.95
CA THR A 514 3.48 33.81 -13.41
C THR A 514 4.54 34.84 -13.77
N ASN A 515 5.57 34.43 -14.51
CA ASN A 515 6.67 35.29 -14.92
C ASN A 515 6.12 36.52 -15.67
N PRO A 516 6.30 37.76 -15.17
CA PRO A 516 5.74 38.97 -15.77
C PRO A 516 6.57 39.49 -16.96
N GLY A 517 7.48 38.68 -17.51
CA GLY A 517 8.26 38.95 -18.71
C GLY A 517 7.45 38.91 -20.01
N GLN A 518 8.14 38.77 -21.14
CA GLN A 518 7.52 38.51 -22.44
C GLN A 518 7.62 37.01 -22.77
N ASP A 519 6.57 36.45 -23.36
CA ASP A 519 6.64 35.08 -23.87
C ASP A 519 7.54 35.02 -25.13
N TYR A 520 8.28 33.91 -25.22
CA TYR A 520 9.11 33.57 -26.38
C TYR A 520 8.79 32.15 -26.84
N VAL A 521 8.86 31.92 -28.15
CA VAL A 521 8.60 30.61 -28.75
C VAL A 521 9.92 29.94 -29.11
N LEU A 522 10.21 28.80 -28.49
CA LEU A 522 11.35 27.96 -28.84
C LEU A 522 10.99 27.04 -30.02
N VAL A 523 11.72 27.16 -31.13
CA VAL A 523 11.38 26.53 -32.42
C VAL A 523 12.57 25.76 -32.98
N THR A 524 12.33 24.54 -33.48
CA THR A 524 13.30 23.78 -34.29
C THR A 524 13.19 24.18 -35.76
N GLY A 525 14.33 24.35 -36.45
CA GLY A 525 14.34 24.68 -37.88
C GLY A 525 13.75 23.59 -38.78
N GLU A 526 13.59 23.87 -40.07
CA GLU A 526 13.11 22.87 -41.06
C GLU A 526 13.95 21.58 -41.00
N ASN A 527 13.30 20.42 -41.07
CA ASN A 527 13.95 19.10 -40.87
C ASN A 527 14.73 19.00 -39.55
N SER A 528 14.23 19.66 -38.50
CA SER A 528 14.85 19.81 -37.18
C SER A 528 16.25 20.48 -37.19
N SER A 529 16.57 21.29 -38.20
CA SER A 529 17.92 21.84 -38.39
C SER A 529 18.22 23.08 -37.53
N GLY A 530 18.72 22.83 -36.32
CA GLY A 530 19.04 23.86 -35.34
C GLY A 530 17.86 24.27 -34.47
N LEU A 531 18.16 25.12 -33.49
CA LEU A 531 17.24 25.55 -32.44
C LEU A 531 17.27 27.07 -32.31
N TYR A 532 16.10 27.69 -32.26
CA TYR A 532 15.89 29.13 -32.45
C TYR A 532 14.85 29.66 -31.45
N ILE A 533 15.03 30.90 -30.99
CA ILE A 533 14.06 31.62 -30.17
C ILE A 533 13.40 32.71 -31.02
N TYR A 534 12.08 32.73 -31.03
CA TYR A 534 11.24 33.74 -31.69
C TYR A 534 10.46 34.55 -30.67
N ASP A 535 10.13 35.80 -31.00
CA ASP A 535 9.10 36.56 -30.26
C ASP A 535 7.67 36.17 -30.68
N ASN A 536 6.68 36.59 -29.90
CA ASN A 536 5.25 36.41 -30.20
C ASN A 536 4.78 37.07 -31.51
N ALA A 537 5.62 37.87 -32.20
CA ALA A 537 5.34 38.41 -33.53
C ALA A 537 5.94 37.55 -34.67
N GLY A 538 6.61 36.44 -34.35
CA GLY A 538 7.22 35.53 -35.32
C GLY A 538 8.56 36.02 -35.87
N LYS A 539 9.22 36.99 -35.21
CA LYS A 539 10.56 37.44 -35.56
C LYS A 539 11.60 36.59 -34.82
N GLU A 540 12.59 36.09 -35.55
CA GLU A 540 13.75 35.39 -34.97
C GLU A 540 14.57 36.36 -34.10
N LEU A 541 14.84 35.96 -32.86
CA LEU A 541 15.67 36.70 -31.92
C LEU A 541 17.11 36.16 -31.92
N VAL A 542 17.26 34.85 -31.77
CA VAL A 542 18.57 34.19 -31.70
C VAL A 542 18.46 32.71 -32.12
N LYS A 543 19.42 32.26 -32.94
CA LYS A 543 19.70 30.84 -33.15
C LYS A 543 20.64 30.34 -32.07
N ILE A 544 20.15 29.49 -31.17
CA ILE A 544 20.93 28.98 -30.03
C ILE A 544 21.71 27.70 -30.36
N SER A 545 21.23 26.84 -31.27
CA SER A 545 22.00 25.66 -31.71
C SER A 545 22.02 25.49 -33.22
N ASN A 546 23.14 24.99 -33.74
CA ASN A 546 23.32 24.54 -35.12
C ASN A 546 23.18 23.03 -35.30
N LYS A 547 22.94 22.26 -34.22
CA LYS A 547 22.77 20.80 -34.30
C LYS A 547 21.39 20.43 -34.85
N THR A 548 21.31 19.32 -35.58
CA THR A 548 20.02 18.69 -35.89
C THR A 548 19.43 18.14 -34.60
N ILE A 549 18.20 18.55 -34.29
CA ILE A 549 17.50 18.23 -33.05
C ILE A 549 16.76 16.90 -33.20
N PHE A 550 16.98 15.97 -32.26
CA PHE A 550 16.41 14.61 -32.32
C PHE A 550 15.11 14.46 -31.50
N SER A 551 14.96 15.24 -30.43
CA SER A 551 13.79 15.22 -29.54
C SER A 551 13.27 16.64 -29.28
N LYS A 552 12.01 16.78 -28.86
CA LYS A 552 11.44 18.08 -28.49
C LYS A 552 12.29 18.70 -27.35
N PRO A 553 12.83 19.92 -27.51
CA PRO A 553 13.55 20.61 -26.44
C PRO A 553 12.67 20.87 -25.22
N SER A 554 13.29 20.77 -24.04
CA SER A 554 12.72 21.14 -22.75
C SER A 554 13.28 22.49 -22.29
N VAL A 555 12.48 23.25 -21.54
CA VAL A 555 12.80 24.58 -21.02
C VAL A 555 12.29 24.66 -19.58
N THR A 556 13.00 25.34 -18.69
CA THR A 556 12.52 25.65 -17.33
C THR A 556 11.45 26.75 -17.36
N ASP A 557 10.62 26.83 -16.32
CA ASP A 557 9.46 27.76 -16.26
C ASP A 557 9.88 29.25 -16.19
N ASP A 558 11.10 29.53 -15.76
CA ASP A 558 11.74 30.86 -15.81
C ASP A 558 12.43 31.16 -17.15
N GLY A 559 12.46 30.20 -18.08
CA GLY A 559 13.15 30.26 -19.37
C GLY A 559 14.68 30.18 -19.31
N THR A 560 15.31 30.08 -18.13
CA THR A 560 16.77 30.24 -17.99
C THR A 560 17.59 29.03 -18.41
N VAL A 561 17.00 27.84 -18.56
CA VAL A 561 17.71 26.63 -19.02
C VAL A 561 16.95 25.95 -20.15
N ILE A 562 17.67 25.59 -21.22
CA ILE A 562 17.14 24.84 -22.38
C ILE A 562 17.97 23.57 -22.56
N ILE A 563 17.30 22.41 -22.68
CA ILE A 563 17.91 21.08 -22.79
C ILE A 563 17.33 20.34 -24.01
N TYR A 564 18.17 19.67 -24.80
CA TYR A 564 17.75 18.90 -25.98
C TYR A 564 18.70 17.75 -26.31
N VAL A 565 18.18 16.68 -26.92
CA VAL A 565 19.00 15.63 -27.54
C VAL A 565 19.22 15.98 -29.02
N ALA A 566 20.47 15.92 -29.47
CA ALA A 566 20.83 16.12 -30.88
C ALA A 566 20.96 14.79 -31.64
N SER A 567 21.12 14.86 -32.97
CA SER A 567 21.22 13.69 -33.87
C SER A 567 22.50 12.85 -33.71
N ASP A 568 23.37 13.18 -32.76
CA ASP A 568 24.50 12.37 -32.29
C ASP A 568 24.12 11.53 -31.05
N HIS A 569 22.84 11.54 -30.66
CA HIS A 569 22.26 10.93 -29.46
C HIS A 569 22.87 11.42 -28.13
N LYS A 570 23.43 12.64 -28.12
CA LYS A 570 23.95 13.29 -26.91
C LYS A 570 23.02 14.39 -26.41
N ILE A 571 22.99 14.57 -25.09
CA ILE A 571 22.23 15.63 -24.41
C ILE A 571 23.08 16.91 -24.40
N TYR A 572 22.50 18.01 -24.83
CA TYR A 572 23.10 19.35 -24.77
C TYR A 572 22.23 20.28 -23.93
N TYR A 573 22.87 21.22 -23.25
CA TYR A 573 22.19 22.28 -22.52
C TYR A 573 22.78 23.66 -22.81
N GLN A 574 21.93 24.67 -22.66
CA GLN A 574 22.27 26.09 -22.70
C GLN A 574 21.52 26.81 -21.59
N THR A 575 22.11 27.89 -21.09
CA THR A 575 21.47 28.77 -20.10
C THR A 575 21.31 30.18 -20.67
N ILE A 576 20.21 30.85 -20.38
CA ILE A 576 19.91 32.23 -20.78
C ILE A 576 19.93 33.11 -19.54
N ASP A 577 20.79 34.12 -19.53
CA ASP A 577 20.70 35.21 -18.57
C ASP A 577 19.77 36.29 -19.11
N TRP A 578 18.49 36.24 -18.72
CA TRP A 578 17.50 37.24 -19.10
C TRP A 578 17.79 38.66 -18.58
N SER A 579 18.73 38.84 -17.64
CA SER A 579 19.16 40.17 -17.19
C SER A 579 20.17 40.84 -18.15
N THR A 580 20.80 40.06 -19.03
CA THR A 580 21.76 40.54 -20.04
C THR A 580 21.44 40.13 -21.47
N GLU A 581 20.36 39.36 -21.68
CA GLU A 581 19.98 38.72 -22.96
C GLU A 581 21.07 37.77 -23.53
N VAL A 582 21.99 37.31 -22.68
CA VAL A 582 23.11 36.44 -23.09
C VAL A 582 22.73 34.97 -23.00
N VAL A 583 22.73 34.29 -24.15
CA VAL A 583 22.72 32.83 -24.24
C VAL A 583 24.14 32.30 -24.03
N SER A 584 24.34 31.43 -23.05
CA SER A 584 25.62 30.76 -22.82
C SER A 584 25.92 29.77 -23.94
N GLY A 585 27.19 29.64 -24.34
CA GLY A 585 27.59 28.66 -25.36
C GLY A 585 27.15 27.23 -25.06
N GLU A 586 26.73 26.51 -26.11
CA GLU A 586 26.29 25.12 -26.10
C GLU A 586 27.25 24.18 -25.36
N LYS A 587 26.76 23.54 -24.28
CA LYS A 587 27.52 22.56 -23.49
C LYS A 587 26.96 21.16 -23.72
N LEU A 588 27.88 20.21 -23.84
CA LEU A 588 27.56 18.79 -23.70
C LEU A 588 27.24 18.50 -22.22
N LEU A 589 26.18 17.74 -21.95
CA LEU A 589 25.99 17.07 -20.67
C LEU A 589 26.77 15.73 -20.75
N ASP A 590 27.91 15.66 -20.06
CA ASP A 590 28.81 14.50 -20.02
C ASP A 590 28.98 14.06 -18.56
N ASP A 591 29.39 12.82 -18.34
CA ASP A 591 29.28 12.08 -17.06
C ASP A 591 30.50 12.34 -16.14
N GLN A 592 30.80 13.61 -15.83
CA GLN A 592 31.96 14.06 -15.01
C GLN A 592 31.59 15.01 -13.86
#